data_AF-A0A9P6LB50-F1
#
_entry.id   AF-A0A9P6LB50-F1
#
_cell.length_a   1.000
_cell.length_b   1.000
_cell.length_c   1.000
_cell.angle_alpha   90.00
_cell.angle_beta   90.00
_cell.angle_gamma   90.00
#
_symmetry.space_group_name_H-M   'P 1'
#
loop_
_entity.id
_entity.type
_entity.pdbx_description
1 polymer ?
#
loop_
_entity_poly.entity_id
_entity_poly.type
_entity_poly.pdbx_seq_one_letter_code
_entity_poly.pdbx_strand_id
1 'polypeptide(L)'
;MFRSKQVHFDEDSHSYDLWERGLDRRLSEPDRAWSSSQTLTENGSPNLTNLSNQCNTTVGDVVTHQFSLQNQTQFGQVNGRLRYGRIVYSTEQVPRLTCQVGAAGVVKPAFQTTGALNNSVDPQSRVIQNNWPTVAFAHNLWTVLSTKTPPIVYTVGYIRDPLVQFPNLSNVNNLRGPYYLTRFNSISDMITAFLNDYTNALACATDFDSKLFTDALDITPQVNDYANMLVLSVRQMFGNIELTSGWDGTTYVQTDIMAF
;
A
#
# COMPACT_ATOMS: atom_id res chain seq x y z
N MET A 1 3.66 7.51 2.41
CA MET A 1 2.25 7.66 1.97
C MET A 1 1.59 6.28 1.99
N PHE A 2 0.40 6.16 2.59
CA PHE A 2 -0.40 4.93 2.55
C PHE A 2 -1.49 5.07 1.49
N ARG A 3 -1.79 3.97 0.81
CA ARG A 3 -2.91 3.84 -0.12
C ARG A 3 -3.71 2.60 0.26
N SER A 4 -5.03 2.72 0.21
CA SER A 4 -5.96 1.61 0.42
C SER A 4 -6.53 1.13 -0.91
N LYS A 5 -6.70 -0.19 -1.07
CA LYS A 5 -7.44 -0.77 -2.20
C LYS A 5 -8.71 -1.45 -1.67
N GLN A 6 -9.86 -1.11 -2.24
CA GLN A 6 -11.08 -1.92 -2.10
C GLN A 6 -11.13 -3.00 -3.18
N VAL A 7 -11.72 -4.14 -2.85
CA VAL A 7 -12.22 -5.10 -3.84
C VAL A 7 -13.74 -5.11 -3.68
N HIS A 8 -14.46 -4.58 -4.68
CA HIS A 8 -15.92 -4.64 -4.74
C HIS A 8 -16.33 -5.92 -5.48
N PHE A 9 -17.34 -6.62 -4.98
CA PHE A 9 -17.97 -7.74 -5.66
C PHE A 9 -19.45 -7.36 -5.87
N ASP A 10 -19.75 -6.81 -7.04
CA ASP A 10 -21.12 -6.65 -7.54
C ASP A 10 -21.30 -7.53 -8.78
N GLU A 11 -22.44 -8.22 -8.86
CA GLU A 11 -22.75 -9.13 -9.97
C GLU A 11 -23.06 -8.39 -11.28
N ASP A 12 -23.30 -7.07 -11.24
CA ASP A 12 -23.49 -6.23 -12.43
C ASP A 12 -23.18 -4.76 -12.13
N SER A 13 -21.99 -4.28 -12.49
CA SER A 13 -21.82 -2.90 -12.95
C SER A 13 -20.51 -2.71 -13.72
N HIS A 14 -20.64 -2.34 -14.99
CA HIS A 14 -19.53 -1.93 -15.84
C HIS A 14 -19.02 -0.55 -15.39
N SER A 15 -17.92 -0.53 -14.64
CA SER A 15 -17.07 0.66 -14.50
C SER A 15 -15.65 0.30 -14.93
N TYR A 16 -15.20 0.95 -16.00
CA TYR A 16 -13.90 0.72 -16.63
C TYR A 16 -12.83 1.45 -15.82
N ASP A 17 -12.05 0.74 -15.00
CA ASP A 17 -10.81 1.26 -14.44
C ASP A 17 -9.62 0.69 -15.24
N LEU A 18 -9.01 1.54 -16.07
CA LEU A 18 -8.05 1.18 -17.11
C LEU A 18 -6.62 0.92 -16.61
N TRP A 19 -6.47 0.46 -15.36
CA TRP A 19 -5.17 0.05 -14.81
C TRP A 19 -5.03 -1.47 -14.60
N GLU A 20 -6.07 -2.24 -14.90
CA GLU A 20 -6.12 -3.68 -14.57
C GLU A 20 -6.13 -4.60 -15.81
N ARG A 21 -4.95 -5.03 -16.26
CA ARG A 21 -4.83 -6.29 -17.01
C ARG A 21 -4.04 -7.32 -16.21
N GLY A 22 -4.77 -8.07 -15.38
CA GLY A 22 -4.25 -9.21 -14.65
C GLY A 22 -5.31 -10.11 -13.99
N LEU A 23 -6.60 -9.94 -14.33
CA LEU A 23 -7.68 -10.77 -13.80
C LEU A 23 -7.96 -11.91 -14.79
N ASP A 24 -7.57 -13.14 -14.43
CA ASP A 24 -8.04 -14.34 -15.12
C ASP A 24 -9.52 -14.55 -14.79
N ARG A 25 -10.36 -14.40 -15.80
CA ARG A 25 -11.81 -14.40 -15.72
C ARG A 25 -12.29 -15.83 -15.95
N ARG A 26 -12.61 -16.56 -14.87
CA ARG A 26 -13.43 -17.79 -14.96
C ARG A 26 -14.50 -17.80 -13.87
N LEU A 27 -15.64 -17.20 -14.23
CA LEU A 27 -16.93 -17.36 -13.57
C LEU A 27 -17.59 -18.63 -14.15
N SER A 28 -17.67 -19.70 -13.35
CA SER A 28 -18.73 -20.73 -13.39
C SER A 28 -18.32 -21.95 -12.57
N GLU A 29 -18.80 -22.06 -11.33
CA GLU A 29 -19.10 -23.32 -10.63
C GLU A 29 -19.72 -23.02 -9.24
N PRO A 30 -20.81 -23.68 -8.79
CA PRO A 30 -21.64 -23.20 -7.68
C PRO A 30 -21.15 -23.52 -6.25
N ASP A 31 -20.06 -24.27 -6.06
CA ASP A 31 -19.72 -24.85 -4.74
C ASP A 31 -18.33 -24.48 -4.20
N ARG A 32 -17.75 -23.34 -4.60
CA ARG A 32 -16.45 -22.89 -4.04
C ARG A 32 -16.63 -21.79 -3.01
N ALA A 33 -16.07 -22.01 -1.82
CA ALA A 33 -15.88 -20.97 -0.82
C ALA A 33 -15.22 -19.75 -1.48
N TRP A 34 -15.90 -18.62 -1.42
CA TRP A 34 -15.44 -17.40 -2.06
C TRP A 34 -14.24 -16.88 -1.27
N SER A 35 -13.10 -16.77 -1.94
CA SER A 35 -11.86 -16.28 -1.33
C SER A 35 -11.28 -15.19 -2.20
N SER A 36 -10.84 -14.10 -1.56
CA SER A 36 -10.12 -13.03 -2.26
C SER A 36 -8.64 -13.14 -1.91
N SER A 37 -7.79 -13.04 -2.94
CA SER A 37 -6.34 -12.99 -2.79
C SER A 37 -5.84 -11.73 -3.48
N GLN A 38 -5.07 -10.93 -2.74
CA GLN A 38 -4.29 -9.83 -3.29
C GLN A 38 -2.82 -10.22 -3.22
N THR A 39 -2.10 -9.97 -4.31
CA THR A 39 -0.68 -10.26 -4.42
C THR A 39 0.06 -9.01 -4.84
N LEU A 40 1.01 -8.56 -4.02
CA LEU A 40 1.96 -7.55 -4.45
C LEU A 40 3.13 -8.24 -5.14
N THR A 41 3.27 -7.96 -6.43
CA THR A 41 4.36 -8.42 -7.29
C THR A 41 5.08 -7.17 -7.78
N GLU A 42 6.35 -6.96 -7.42
CA GLU A 42 7.12 -5.85 -7.99
C GLU A 42 7.41 -6.16 -9.48
N ASN A 43 6.61 -5.61 -10.38
CA ASN A 43 6.87 -5.64 -11.82
C ASN A 43 7.61 -4.37 -12.23
N GLY A 44 8.87 -4.50 -12.65
CA GLY A 44 9.53 -3.48 -13.47
C GLY A 44 10.99 -3.15 -13.13
N SER A 45 11.94 -4.00 -13.52
CA SER A 45 13.24 -3.54 -14.04
C SER A 45 14.06 -4.66 -14.68
N PRO A 46 14.78 -4.42 -15.80
CA PRO A 46 15.57 -5.43 -16.50
C PRO A 46 16.90 -5.83 -15.80
N ASN A 47 17.25 -5.23 -14.65
CA ASN A 47 18.49 -5.56 -13.92
C ASN A 47 18.31 -5.45 -12.40
N LEU A 48 17.70 -6.46 -11.77
CA LEU A 48 17.54 -6.57 -10.31
C LEU A 48 18.41 -7.71 -9.75
N THR A 49 19.65 -7.81 -10.22
CA THR A 49 20.57 -8.92 -9.91
C THR A 49 21.08 -8.95 -8.47
N ASN A 50 20.72 -8.00 -7.60
CA ASN A 50 21.16 -7.95 -6.20
C ASN A 50 20.12 -7.38 -5.21
N LEU A 51 18.83 -7.35 -5.57
CA LEU A 51 17.78 -6.96 -4.62
C LEU A 51 17.27 -8.20 -3.90
N SER A 52 17.99 -8.59 -2.86
CA SER A 52 17.45 -9.47 -1.86
C SER A 52 16.43 -8.70 -1.03
N ASN A 53 15.17 -9.12 -1.08
CA ASN A 53 14.13 -8.56 -0.22
C ASN A 53 14.10 -9.33 1.11
N GLN A 54 14.14 -8.62 2.23
CA GLN A 54 13.81 -9.21 3.53
C GLN A 54 12.30 -9.08 3.75
N CYS A 55 11.66 -10.17 4.19
CA CYS A 55 10.26 -10.16 4.56
C CYS A 55 10.09 -10.52 6.03
N ASN A 56 9.29 -9.74 6.74
CA ASN A 56 8.87 -10.04 8.10
C ASN A 56 7.34 -9.92 8.19
N THR A 57 6.71 -10.84 8.91
CA THR A 57 5.27 -10.84 9.16
C THR A 57 5.03 -10.62 10.64
N THR A 58 4.36 -9.54 11.00
CA THR A 58 3.82 -9.35 12.35
C THR A 58 2.37 -9.79 12.38
N VAL A 59 1.97 -10.52 13.42
CA VAL A 59 0.60 -10.95 13.66
C VAL A 59 0.13 -10.36 14.98
N GLY A 60 -0.93 -9.56 14.93
CA GLY A 60 -1.64 -8.96 16.07
C GLY A 60 -3.07 -8.63 15.63
N ASP A 61 -3.63 -7.51 16.06
CA ASP A 61 -4.92 -7.02 15.53
C ASP A 61 -4.84 -6.69 14.03
N VAL A 62 -3.63 -6.42 13.55
CA VAL A 62 -3.29 -6.22 12.14
C VAL A 62 -2.23 -7.23 11.75
N VAL A 63 -2.37 -7.83 10.56
CA VAL A 63 -1.31 -8.63 9.96
C VAL A 63 -0.56 -7.78 8.95
N THR A 64 0.75 -7.64 9.12
CA THR A 64 1.59 -6.80 8.26
C THR A 64 2.75 -7.59 7.69
N HIS A 65 2.87 -7.60 6.37
CA HIS A 65 4.09 -7.95 5.67
C HIS A 65 4.95 -6.70 5.42
N GLN A 66 6.25 -6.79 5.68
CA GLN A 66 7.21 -5.73 5.36
C GLN A 66 8.22 -6.20 4.32
N PHE A 67 8.65 -5.29 3.44
CA PHE A 67 9.65 -5.54 2.39
C PHE A 67 10.70 -4.45 2.38
N SER A 68 11.96 -4.84 2.39
CA SER A 68 13.06 -3.91 2.24
C SER A 68 14.20 -4.57 1.48
N LEU A 69 15.01 -3.76 0.81
CA LEU A 69 16.31 -4.23 0.32
C LEU A 69 17.15 -4.73 1.50
N GLN A 70 17.84 -5.85 1.31
CA GLN A 70 18.77 -6.40 2.30
C GLN A 70 19.93 -5.42 2.54
N ASN A 71 20.46 -4.84 1.46
CA ASN A 71 21.50 -3.82 1.52
C ASN A 71 20.87 -2.48 1.17
N GLN A 72 20.55 -1.69 2.18
CA GLN A 72 20.00 -0.35 2.00
C GLN A 72 21.11 0.70 1.95
N THR A 73 20.92 1.72 1.13
CA THR A 73 21.79 2.90 1.13
C THR A 73 20.92 4.12 1.32
N GLN A 74 20.97 4.71 2.51
CA GLN A 74 20.23 5.92 2.85
C GLN A 74 20.55 7.04 1.85
N PHE A 75 19.51 7.63 1.26
CA PHE A 75 19.57 8.62 0.17
C PHE A 75 20.32 8.17 -1.10
N GLY A 76 20.83 6.93 -1.14
CA GLY A 76 21.47 6.36 -2.31
C GLY A 76 20.44 6.04 -3.38
N GLN A 77 20.82 6.24 -4.64
CA GLN A 77 20.00 5.89 -5.78
C GLN A 77 20.78 5.05 -6.78
N VAL A 78 20.07 4.17 -7.48
CA VAL A 78 20.59 3.52 -8.70
C VAL A 78 19.51 3.62 -9.75
N ASN A 79 19.87 4.13 -10.94
CA ASN A 79 18.93 4.35 -12.05
C ASN A 79 17.71 5.21 -11.65
N GLY A 80 17.92 6.26 -10.83
CA GLY A 80 16.85 7.14 -10.37
C GLY A 80 15.89 6.52 -9.35
N ARG A 81 16.27 5.40 -8.72
CA ARG A 81 15.46 4.72 -7.71
C ARG A 81 16.16 4.71 -6.36
N LEU A 82 15.43 5.10 -5.32
CA LEU A 82 15.90 5.06 -3.95
C LEU A 82 16.26 3.62 -3.54
N ARG A 83 17.36 3.50 -2.79
CA ARG A 83 17.86 2.24 -2.22
C ARG A 83 17.55 2.11 -0.73
N TYR A 84 16.56 2.84 -0.24
CA TYR A 84 16.30 2.97 1.18
C TYR A 84 14.83 3.16 1.50
N GLY A 85 14.35 2.41 2.50
CA GLY A 85 12.95 2.38 2.93
C GLY A 85 12.36 0.98 2.91
N ARG A 86 11.12 0.87 3.36
CA ARG A 86 10.37 -0.39 3.38
C ARG A 86 8.96 -0.22 2.86
N ILE A 87 8.50 -1.19 2.10
CA ILE A 87 7.09 -1.33 1.75
C ILE A 87 6.41 -2.08 2.90
N VAL A 88 5.21 -1.65 3.26
CA VAL A 88 4.34 -2.37 4.20
C VAL A 88 3.05 -2.72 3.49
N TYR A 89 2.58 -3.94 3.71
CA TYR A 89 1.35 -4.46 3.15
C TYR A 89 0.56 -5.16 4.25
N SER A 90 -0.61 -4.65 4.60
CA SER A 90 -1.33 -5.12 5.79
C SER A 90 -2.83 -5.22 5.60
N THR A 91 -3.47 -5.98 6.46
CA THR A 91 -4.91 -6.12 6.57
C THR A 91 -5.30 -6.40 8.02
N GLU A 92 -6.56 -6.20 8.37
CA GLU A 92 -7.07 -6.57 9.70
C GLU A 92 -6.99 -8.09 9.91
N GLN A 93 -6.61 -8.49 11.12
CA GLN A 93 -6.66 -9.89 11.51
C GLN A 93 -8.12 -10.30 11.74
N VAL A 94 -8.65 -11.08 10.81
CA VAL A 94 -9.99 -11.66 10.92
C VAL A 94 -9.92 -13.19 11.07
N PRO A 95 -10.97 -13.84 11.60
CA PRO A 95 -11.02 -15.30 11.61
C PRO A 95 -10.82 -15.86 10.21
N ARG A 96 -9.96 -16.89 10.08
CA ARG A 96 -9.64 -17.57 8.81
C ARG A 96 -8.96 -16.69 7.75
N LEU A 97 -8.42 -15.54 8.15
CA LEU A 97 -7.34 -14.94 7.39
C LEU A 97 -6.17 -15.92 7.36
N THR A 98 -5.68 -16.23 6.17
CA THR A 98 -4.42 -16.95 5.99
C THR A 98 -3.46 -16.07 5.21
N CYS A 99 -2.17 -16.18 5.50
CA CYS A 99 -1.14 -15.40 4.84
C CYS A 99 0.04 -16.27 4.43
N GLN A 100 0.79 -15.84 3.42
CA GLN A 100 2.00 -16.54 3.04
C GLN A 100 3.00 -15.62 2.35
N VAL A 101 4.27 -15.82 2.68
CA VAL A 101 5.42 -15.27 1.97
C VAL A 101 6.16 -16.44 1.35
N GLY A 102 6.37 -16.43 0.04
CA GLY A 102 7.04 -17.53 -0.64
C GLY A 102 7.17 -17.32 -2.14
N ALA A 103 7.56 -18.39 -2.85
CA ALA A 103 7.64 -18.35 -4.32
C ALA A 103 6.25 -18.32 -4.96
N ALA A 104 6.08 -17.56 -6.04
CA ALA A 104 4.80 -17.49 -6.78
C ALA A 104 4.27 -18.87 -7.19
N GLY A 105 5.16 -19.78 -7.61
CA GLY A 105 4.81 -21.15 -8.00
C GLY A 105 4.38 -22.06 -6.84
N VAL A 106 4.47 -21.58 -5.59
CA VAL A 106 3.97 -22.28 -4.39
C VAL A 106 2.74 -21.57 -3.84
N VAL A 107 2.82 -20.25 -3.68
CA VAL A 107 1.75 -19.45 -3.06
C VAL A 107 0.48 -19.46 -3.91
N LYS A 108 0.60 -19.23 -5.23
CA LYS A 108 -0.57 -19.14 -6.11
C LYS A 108 -1.29 -20.50 -6.25
N PRO A 109 -0.61 -21.63 -6.52
CA PRO A 109 -1.29 -22.92 -6.60
C PRO A 109 -1.92 -23.38 -5.27
N ALA A 110 -1.30 -23.05 -4.13
CA ALA A 110 -1.87 -23.36 -2.82
C ALA A 110 -3.26 -22.69 -2.65
N PHE A 111 -3.35 -21.40 -2.98
CA PHE A 111 -4.61 -20.67 -2.98
C PHE A 111 -5.61 -21.22 -4.01
N GLN A 112 -5.18 -21.47 -5.25
CA GLN A 112 -6.05 -22.01 -6.30
C GLN A 112 -6.68 -23.35 -5.93
N THR A 113 -5.95 -24.19 -5.20
CA THR A 113 -6.40 -25.53 -4.82
C THR A 113 -7.30 -25.52 -3.60
N THR A 114 -7.01 -24.67 -2.61
CA THR A 114 -7.62 -24.76 -1.27
C THR A 114 -8.47 -23.55 -0.89
N GLY A 115 -8.39 -22.45 -1.62
CA GLY A 115 -8.95 -21.15 -1.21
C GLY A 115 -8.27 -20.53 0.01
N ALA A 116 -7.14 -21.10 0.45
CA ALA A 116 -6.38 -20.69 1.63
C ALA A 116 -4.87 -20.74 1.38
N LEU A 117 -4.12 -20.17 2.32
CA LEU A 117 -2.66 -20.14 2.33
C LEU A 117 -2.10 -20.91 3.52
N ASN A 118 -0.82 -21.27 3.45
CA ASN A 118 -0.21 -22.19 4.41
C ASN A 118 0.26 -21.54 5.72
N ASN A 119 -0.03 -20.26 5.98
CA ASN A 119 0.44 -19.53 7.17
C ASN A 119 1.94 -19.67 7.40
N SER A 120 2.71 -19.51 6.32
CA SER A 120 4.16 -19.69 6.34
C SER A 120 4.88 -18.47 5.81
N VAL A 121 6.05 -18.21 6.39
CA VAL A 121 6.96 -17.18 5.93
C VAL A 121 8.22 -17.87 5.47
N ASP A 122 8.55 -17.68 4.19
CA ASP A 122 9.82 -18.13 3.65
C ASP A 122 10.96 -17.25 4.21
N PRO A 123 11.91 -17.83 4.98
CA PRO A 123 12.99 -17.05 5.58
C PRO A 123 14.06 -16.64 4.56
N GLN A 124 14.02 -17.17 3.34
CA GLN A 124 15.06 -16.96 2.34
C GLN A 124 14.82 -15.67 1.55
N SER A 125 15.67 -14.71 1.88
CA SER A 125 15.94 -13.50 1.12
C SER A 125 16.47 -13.84 -0.28
N ARG A 126 15.85 -13.30 -1.35
CA ARG A 126 16.22 -13.63 -2.74
C ARG A 126 16.03 -12.45 -3.70
N VAL A 127 16.71 -12.54 -4.84
CA VAL A 127 16.49 -11.65 -5.99
C VAL A 127 15.13 -11.90 -6.64
N ILE A 128 14.49 -10.85 -7.13
CA ILE A 128 13.10 -10.91 -7.67
C ILE A 128 12.94 -11.91 -8.82
N GLN A 129 13.98 -12.11 -9.64
CA GLN A 129 13.94 -13.02 -10.79
C GLN A 129 14.11 -14.50 -10.41
N ASN A 130 14.45 -14.82 -9.17
CA ASN A 130 14.59 -16.19 -8.68
C ASN A 130 13.35 -16.55 -7.86
N ASN A 131 12.55 -17.54 -8.31
CA ASN A 131 11.37 -18.01 -7.59
C ASN A 131 10.48 -16.87 -7.10
N TRP A 132 9.96 -16.10 -8.07
CA TRP A 132 9.37 -14.78 -7.91
C TRP A 132 8.73 -14.56 -6.53
N PRO A 133 9.34 -13.72 -5.68
CA PRO A 133 8.89 -13.55 -4.30
C PRO A 133 7.47 -12.99 -4.32
N THR A 134 6.61 -13.63 -3.55
CA THR A 134 5.17 -13.40 -3.51
C THR A 134 4.75 -13.29 -2.06
N VAL A 135 3.94 -12.28 -1.79
CA VAL A 135 3.26 -12.10 -0.51
C VAL A 135 1.79 -12.02 -0.74
N ALA A 136 1.04 -12.69 0.12
CA ALA A 136 -0.37 -12.87 -0.09
C ALA A 136 -1.11 -12.92 1.23
N PHE A 137 -2.27 -12.28 1.22
CA PHE A 137 -3.35 -12.51 2.15
C PHE A 137 -4.47 -13.25 1.43
N ALA A 138 -5.10 -14.18 2.12
CA ALA A 138 -6.30 -14.87 1.68
C ALA A 138 -7.37 -14.73 2.75
N HIS A 139 -8.41 -13.96 2.42
CA HIS A 139 -9.60 -13.82 3.25
C HIS A 139 -10.65 -14.82 2.80
N ASN A 140 -11.16 -15.60 3.75
CA ASN A 140 -12.31 -16.46 3.55
C ASN A 140 -13.59 -15.65 3.74
N LEU A 141 -14.36 -15.46 2.66
CA LEU A 141 -15.61 -14.70 2.67
C LEU A 141 -16.84 -15.55 3.01
N TRP A 142 -16.63 -16.81 3.39
CA TRP A 142 -17.70 -17.79 3.59
C TRP A 142 -18.59 -17.94 2.34
N THR A 143 -19.85 -18.27 2.56
CA THR A 143 -20.88 -18.21 1.54
C THR A 143 -21.27 -16.75 1.35
N VAL A 144 -21.05 -16.23 0.15
CA VAL A 144 -21.55 -14.91 -0.23
C VAL A 144 -23.06 -15.01 -0.37
N LEU A 145 -23.78 -14.23 0.44
CA LEU A 145 -25.22 -14.07 0.37
C LEU A 145 -25.55 -12.79 -0.41
N SER A 146 -26.83 -12.58 -0.75
CA SER A 146 -27.29 -11.35 -1.41
C SER A 146 -27.17 -10.09 -0.55
N THR A 147 -26.80 -10.23 0.72
CA THR A 147 -26.58 -9.11 1.64
C THR A 147 -25.14 -8.61 1.53
N LYS A 148 -24.98 -7.30 1.33
CA LYS A 148 -23.67 -6.64 1.30
C LYS A 148 -22.91 -6.85 2.62
N THR A 149 -21.71 -7.39 2.53
CA THR A 149 -20.77 -7.50 3.65
C THR A 149 -19.89 -6.25 3.75
N PRO A 150 -19.35 -5.92 4.94
CA PRO A 150 -18.33 -4.90 5.07
C PRO A 150 -17.14 -5.18 4.13
N PRO A 151 -16.48 -4.13 3.60
CA PRO A 151 -15.32 -4.30 2.72
C PRO A 151 -14.14 -4.87 3.51
N ILE A 152 -13.32 -5.69 2.84
CA ILE A 152 -11.97 -6.00 3.32
C ILE A 152 -11.06 -4.83 2.94
N VAL A 153 -10.35 -4.30 3.92
CA VAL A 153 -9.45 -3.16 3.74
C VAL A 153 -8.01 -3.63 3.79
N TYR A 154 -7.26 -3.31 2.73
CA TYR A 154 -5.82 -3.50 2.69
C TYR A 154 -5.10 -2.16 2.77
N THR A 155 -3.94 -2.13 3.43
CA THR A 155 -3.02 -0.99 3.43
C THR A 155 -1.78 -1.31 2.63
N VAL A 156 -1.35 -0.37 1.78
CA VAL A 156 -0.05 -0.40 1.12
C VAL A 156 0.65 0.90 1.47
N GLY A 157 1.83 0.82 2.07
CA GLY A 157 2.61 2.00 2.45
C GLY A 157 4.06 1.88 2.07
N TYR A 158 4.71 3.02 1.87
CA TYR A 158 6.17 3.12 1.80
C TYR A 158 6.67 4.00 2.95
N ILE A 159 7.59 3.44 3.74
CA ILE A 159 8.11 4.03 4.97
C ILE A 159 9.61 4.27 4.81
N ARG A 160 10.03 5.49 5.14
CA ARG A 160 11.43 5.93 5.17
C ARG A 160 11.63 6.76 6.43
N ASP A 161 12.77 6.56 7.10
CA ASP A 161 13.16 7.37 8.24
C ASP A 161 14.70 7.40 8.41
N PRO A 162 15.41 8.44 7.93
CA PRO A 162 14.88 9.77 7.59
C PRO A 162 14.26 9.89 6.18
N LEU A 163 13.48 10.96 5.96
CA LEU A 163 12.85 11.29 4.67
C LEU A 163 13.75 12.13 3.78
N VAL A 164 14.35 13.19 4.33
CA VAL A 164 15.11 14.20 3.57
C VAL A 164 16.39 14.57 4.32
N GLN A 165 17.42 14.89 3.56
CA GLN A 165 18.66 15.52 4.03
C GLN A 165 18.93 16.77 3.21
N PHE A 166 19.20 17.88 3.88
CA PHE A 166 19.67 19.10 3.21
C PHE A 166 20.69 19.85 4.08
N PRO A 167 21.64 20.57 3.45
CA PRO A 167 22.59 21.40 4.19
C PRO A 167 21.87 22.62 4.77
N ASN A 168 22.14 22.94 6.03
CA ASN A 168 21.76 24.24 6.60
C ASN A 168 22.82 25.32 6.25
N LEU A 169 22.59 26.57 6.68
CA LEU A 169 23.52 27.69 6.45
C LEU A 169 24.93 27.48 7.03
N SER A 170 25.11 26.49 7.92
CA SER A 170 26.40 26.10 8.50
C SER A 170 27.01 24.86 7.83
N ASN A 171 26.49 24.43 6.66
CA ASN A 171 26.87 23.21 5.94
C ASN A 171 26.76 21.93 6.78
N VAL A 172 25.95 21.95 7.84
CA VAL A 172 25.60 20.76 8.60
C VAL A 172 24.38 20.14 7.94
N ASN A 173 24.49 18.86 7.58
CA ASN A 173 23.37 18.11 7.03
C ASN A 173 22.27 17.96 8.08
N ASN A 174 21.13 18.58 7.82
CA ASN A 174 19.94 18.43 8.64
C ASN A 174 19.13 17.23 8.13
N LEU A 175 19.00 16.20 8.97
CA LEU A 175 18.15 15.05 8.70
C LEU A 175 16.75 15.34 9.23
N ARG A 176 15.75 15.13 8.38
CA ARG A 176 14.35 15.27 8.79
C ARG A 176 13.62 13.96 8.60
N GLY A 177 12.90 13.57 9.64
CA GLY A 177 12.08 12.37 9.63
C GLY A 177 10.64 12.67 9.24
N PRO A 178 9.81 11.62 9.15
CA PRO A 178 8.41 11.75 8.81
C PRO A 178 7.58 12.42 9.91
N TYR A 179 6.79 13.43 9.55
CA TYR A 179 5.95 14.16 10.51
C TYR A 179 4.96 13.25 11.26
N TYR A 180 4.47 12.17 10.66
CA TYR A 180 3.52 11.26 11.32
C TYR A 180 4.10 10.57 12.57
N LEU A 181 5.43 10.45 12.69
CA LEU A 181 6.05 9.89 13.89
C LEU A 181 5.98 10.83 15.11
N THR A 182 5.51 12.07 14.93
CA THR A 182 5.13 12.95 16.06
C THR A 182 3.84 12.50 16.76
N ARG A 183 3.06 11.63 16.12
CA ARG A 183 1.76 11.13 16.59
C ARG A 183 1.73 9.63 16.85
N PHE A 184 2.55 8.86 16.15
CA PHE A 184 2.58 7.41 16.24
C PHE A 184 3.93 6.93 16.76
N ASN A 185 3.90 6.12 17.82
CA ASN A 185 5.11 5.56 18.45
C ASN A 185 5.66 4.35 17.68
N SER A 186 4.83 3.72 16.85
CA SER A 186 5.23 2.59 16.02
C SER A 186 4.51 2.57 14.67
N ILE A 187 5.08 1.82 13.73
CA ILE A 187 4.46 1.57 12.43
C ILE A 187 3.11 0.83 12.60
N SER A 188 3.03 -0.07 13.58
CA SER A 188 1.81 -0.83 13.86
C SER A 188 0.68 0.11 14.29
N ASP A 189 0.94 1.05 15.21
CA ASP A 189 -0.06 1.99 15.70
C ASP A 189 -0.61 2.86 14.57
N MET A 190 0.28 3.31 13.67
CA MET A 190 -0.09 4.08 12.50
C MET A 190 -0.97 3.27 11.52
N ILE A 191 -0.63 2.01 11.24
CA ILE A 191 -1.41 1.16 10.33
C ILE A 191 -2.78 0.86 10.95
N THR A 192 -2.84 0.54 12.24
CA THR A 192 -4.10 0.33 12.95
C THR A 192 -4.97 1.58 12.92
N ALA A 193 -4.39 2.75 13.18
CA ALA A 193 -5.12 4.02 13.09
C ALA A 193 -5.66 4.27 11.68
N PHE A 194 -4.87 3.98 10.64
CA PHE A 194 -5.31 4.12 9.24
C PHE A 194 -6.46 3.17 8.88
N LEU A 195 -6.37 1.90 9.29
CA LEU A 195 -7.41 0.89 9.03
C LEU A 195 -8.72 1.29 9.72
N ASN A 196 -8.66 1.68 10.99
CA ASN A 196 -9.83 2.06 11.78
C ASN A 196 -10.52 3.34 11.25
N ASP A 197 -9.77 4.25 10.63
CA ASP A 197 -10.30 5.52 10.09
C ASP A 197 -10.67 5.44 8.60
N TYR A 198 -10.57 4.26 7.99
CA TYR A 198 -10.73 4.07 6.55
C TYR A 198 -12.03 4.68 5.98
N THR A 199 -13.16 4.45 6.64
CA THR A 199 -14.47 4.97 6.20
C THR A 199 -14.51 6.49 6.16
N ASN A 200 -13.94 7.16 7.18
CA ASN A 200 -13.89 8.62 7.23
C ASN A 200 -12.91 9.17 6.19
N ALA A 201 -11.75 8.53 6.02
CA ALA A 201 -10.77 8.90 5.01
C ALA A 201 -11.34 8.79 3.59
N LEU A 202 -12.09 7.73 3.29
CA LEU A 202 -12.77 7.55 2.00
C LEU A 202 -13.83 8.63 1.77
N ALA A 203 -14.65 8.93 2.79
CA ALA A 203 -15.67 9.97 2.70
C ALA A 203 -15.02 11.34 2.44
N CYS A 204 -14.01 11.70 3.22
CA CYS A 204 -13.28 12.96 3.04
C CYS A 204 -12.64 13.09 1.66
N ALA A 205 -12.00 12.03 1.15
CA ALA A 205 -11.42 12.03 -0.19
C ALA A 205 -12.50 12.19 -1.29
N THR A 206 -13.62 11.48 -1.15
CA THR A 206 -14.73 11.54 -2.11
C THR A 206 -15.38 12.92 -2.13
N ASP A 207 -15.58 13.52 -0.95
CA ASP A 207 -16.15 14.86 -0.80
C ASP A 207 -15.22 15.92 -1.39
N PHE A 208 -13.92 15.82 -1.13
CA PHE A 208 -12.92 16.73 -1.68
C PHE A 208 -12.86 16.65 -3.21
N ASP A 209 -12.75 15.44 -3.77
CA ASP A 209 -12.72 15.25 -5.22
C ASP A 209 -14.00 15.74 -5.89
N SER A 210 -15.17 15.46 -5.28
CA SER A 210 -16.47 15.93 -5.78
C SER A 210 -16.56 17.44 -5.76
N LYS A 211 -16.12 18.09 -4.67
CA LYS A 211 -16.11 19.54 -4.54
C LYS A 211 -15.20 20.18 -5.59
N LEU A 212 -13.97 19.66 -5.74
CA LEU A 212 -13.02 20.15 -6.72
C LEU A 212 -13.56 20.00 -8.15
N PHE A 213 -14.22 18.87 -8.45
CA PHE A 213 -14.84 18.62 -9.74
C PHE A 213 -15.99 19.60 -10.02
N THR A 214 -16.89 19.81 -9.07
CA THR A 214 -18.00 20.77 -9.21
C THR A 214 -17.48 22.19 -9.39
N ASP A 215 -16.51 22.63 -8.60
CA ASP A 215 -15.93 23.98 -8.71
C ASP A 215 -15.25 24.21 -10.06
N ALA A 216 -14.62 23.18 -10.62
CA ALA A 216 -14.02 23.26 -11.96
C ALA A 216 -15.08 23.43 -13.06
N LEU A 217 -16.25 22.80 -12.90
CA LEU A 217 -17.37 22.94 -13.84
C LEU A 217 -18.05 24.32 -13.75
N ASP A 218 -18.01 24.98 -12.59
CA ASP A 218 -18.52 26.35 -12.46
C ASP A 218 -17.69 27.35 -13.28
N ILE A 219 -16.39 27.09 -13.47
CA ILE A 219 -15.50 27.91 -14.31
C ILE A 219 -15.67 27.59 -15.78
N THR A 220 -15.73 26.29 -16.12
CA THR A 220 -15.79 25.81 -17.51
C THR A 220 -16.96 24.85 -17.65
N PRO A 221 -18.19 25.38 -17.75
CA PRO A 221 -19.37 24.54 -17.85
C PRO A 221 -19.26 23.57 -19.03
N GLN A 222 -19.72 22.32 -18.83
CA GLN A 222 -19.80 21.27 -19.86
C GLN A 222 -18.45 20.67 -20.31
N VAL A 223 -17.32 21.05 -19.71
CA VAL A 223 -16.00 20.48 -20.02
C VAL A 223 -15.52 19.57 -18.89
N ASN A 224 -16.02 18.33 -18.89
CA ASN A 224 -15.63 17.33 -17.88
C ASN A 224 -14.13 17.00 -17.91
N ASP A 225 -13.49 17.08 -19.07
CA ASP A 225 -12.06 16.77 -19.22
C ASP A 225 -11.19 17.72 -18.39
N TYR A 226 -11.53 19.00 -18.33
CA TYR A 226 -10.81 19.98 -17.53
C TYR A 226 -10.96 19.66 -16.02
N ALA A 227 -12.18 19.41 -15.57
CA ALA A 227 -12.44 19.03 -14.18
C ALA A 227 -11.71 17.73 -13.79
N ASN A 228 -11.74 16.72 -14.66
CA ASN A 228 -11.01 15.47 -14.47
C ASN A 228 -9.49 15.68 -14.40
N MET A 229 -8.92 16.49 -15.30
CA MET A 229 -7.49 16.83 -15.25
C MET A 229 -7.10 17.52 -13.95
N LEU A 230 -7.92 18.45 -13.44
CA LEU A 230 -7.66 19.12 -12.17
C LEU A 230 -7.66 18.13 -11.00
N VAL A 231 -8.68 17.27 -10.90
CA VAL A 231 -8.76 16.23 -9.85
C VAL A 231 -7.53 15.31 -9.90
N LEU A 232 -7.15 14.84 -11.09
CA LEU A 232 -5.97 14.00 -11.26
C LEU A 232 -4.66 14.71 -10.90
N SER A 233 -4.51 15.99 -11.29
CA SER A 233 -3.33 16.79 -11.00
C SER A 233 -3.16 17.02 -9.50
N VAL A 234 -4.26 17.30 -8.79
CA VAL A 234 -4.23 17.48 -7.33
C VAL A 234 -3.88 16.16 -6.62
N ARG A 235 -4.39 15.01 -7.10
CA ARG A 235 -3.99 13.69 -6.58
C ARG A 235 -2.49 13.41 -6.80
N GLN A 236 -1.93 13.81 -7.94
CA GLN A 236 -0.50 13.73 -8.18
C GLN A 236 0.28 14.63 -7.23
N MET A 237 -0.17 15.86 -7.00
CA MET A 237 0.44 16.77 -6.04
C MET A 237 0.49 16.16 -4.64
N PHE A 238 -0.64 15.67 -4.10
CA PHE A 238 -0.67 14.98 -2.80
C PHE A 238 0.24 13.74 -2.75
N GLY A 239 0.43 13.07 -3.88
CA GLY A 239 1.36 11.94 -4.00
C GLY A 239 2.83 12.30 -3.93
N ASN A 240 3.18 13.57 -4.15
CA ASN A 240 4.55 14.07 -4.16
C ASN A 240 4.90 14.94 -2.95
N ILE A 241 3.93 15.27 -2.07
CA ILE A 241 4.18 16.05 -0.86
C ILE A 241 4.76 15.17 0.25
N GLU A 242 5.83 15.64 0.87
CA GLU A 242 6.40 15.05 2.08
C GLU A 242 6.43 16.03 3.25
N LEU A 243 5.61 15.75 4.27
CA LEU A 243 5.64 16.47 5.54
C LEU A 243 6.71 15.88 6.45
N THR A 244 7.64 16.72 6.87
CA THR A 244 8.82 16.34 7.63
C THR A 244 8.88 17.05 8.98
N SER A 245 9.51 16.40 9.96
CA SER A 245 9.74 16.94 11.29
C SER A 245 11.22 16.86 11.68
N GLY A 246 11.68 17.87 12.43
CA GLY A 246 13.02 17.87 13.04
C GLY A 246 13.08 16.98 14.30
N TRP A 247 14.29 16.53 14.62
CA TRP A 247 14.58 15.70 15.80
C TRP A 247 15.25 16.53 16.90
N ASP A 248 14.76 16.43 18.14
CA ASP A 248 15.32 17.18 19.29
C ASP A 248 16.35 16.39 20.12
N GLY A 249 16.63 15.14 19.76
CA GLY A 249 17.45 14.21 20.54
C GLY A 249 16.66 13.05 21.12
N THR A 250 15.34 13.19 21.27
CA THR A 250 14.45 12.21 21.91
C THR A 250 13.20 11.89 21.09
N THR A 251 12.62 12.88 20.41
CA THR A 251 11.42 12.71 19.59
C THR A 251 11.39 13.65 18.38
N TYR A 252 10.46 13.41 17.47
CA TYR A 252 10.12 14.34 16.41
C TYR A 252 9.31 15.52 16.96
N VAL A 253 9.68 16.73 16.57
CA VAL A 253 9.12 17.98 17.09
C VAL A 253 7.90 18.41 16.27
N GLN A 254 6.73 18.53 16.92
CA GLN A 254 5.48 18.92 16.26
C GLN A 254 5.47 20.34 15.70
N THR A 255 6.32 21.24 16.19
CA THR A 255 6.38 22.65 15.75
C THR A 255 7.42 22.90 14.67
N ASP A 256 8.39 22.00 14.49
CA ASP A 256 9.38 22.09 13.41
C ASP A 256 8.87 21.26 12.22
N ILE A 257 8.03 21.87 11.37
CA ILE A 257 7.41 21.21 10.21
C ILE A 257 7.94 21.84 8.92
N MET A 258 8.30 21.02 7.95
CA MET A 258 8.57 21.46 6.57
C MET A 258 7.87 20.54 5.58
N ALA A 259 7.38 21.11 4.48
CA ALA A 259 6.82 20.38 3.35
C ALA A 259 7.83 20.43 2.18
N PHE A 260 8.05 19.27 1.56
CA PHE A 260 8.83 19.11 0.34
C PHE A 260 7.94 18.58 -0.79
#